data_AF-A0A955VD78-F1
#
_entry.id   AF-A0A955VD78-F1
#
_cell.length_a   1.000
_cell.length_b   1.000
_cell.length_c   1.000
_cell.angle_alpha   90.00
_cell.angle_beta   90.00
_cell.angle_gamma   90.00
#
_symmetry.space_group_name_H-M   'P 1'
#
loop_
_entity.id
_entity.type
_entity.pdbx_description
1 polymer ?
#
loop_
_entity_poly.entity_id
_entity_poly.type
_entity_poly.pdbx_seq_one_letter_code
_entity_poly.pdbx_strand_id
1 'polypeptide(L)'
;MAGDLDDGDELVRAKVFADLELRDLGGEPIVGRLLQVLSGGPGDCWAHAQVSAAVWADIERRELLNLHAEPERARMAGVFEDGAPVSLTLRLRDAIAAEVAGDDHAAMVAAVVAALTTSAADTALARRLRATEAWVLGEATQLVPMPDDPEARAEIGVRVGPLAVDDESEAEAAPSGAGVALTAWVQAWAEERGYLGDPPDEDGFIKIAVPVAEDLFAHSLFALLVILDEDAGWAAAYGVLPANIPEGRRAEVALKLVGLNYELPFGGFEMDPEDGEVRFRTCAAAGPRALTTTALQFMLDMNVEQLRTHGADILELAFT
;
A
#
# COMPACT_ATOMS: atom_id res chain seq x y z
N MET A 1 -13.04 41.98 -15.50
CA MET A 1 -12.51 41.39 -14.26
C MET A 1 -12.56 39.90 -14.46
N ALA A 2 -11.40 39.32 -14.75
CA ALA A 2 -11.20 37.88 -14.80
C ALA A 2 -11.29 37.37 -13.36
N GLY A 3 -12.12 36.36 -13.13
CA GLY A 3 -12.10 35.57 -11.91
C GLY A 3 -11.33 34.30 -12.21
N ASP A 4 -10.26 34.07 -11.46
CA ASP A 4 -9.44 32.87 -11.51
C ASP A 4 -10.31 31.64 -11.24
N LEU A 5 -10.16 30.64 -12.11
CA LEU A 5 -10.64 29.28 -11.89
C LEU A 5 -9.59 28.57 -11.05
N ASP A 6 -10.03 28.03 -9.92
CA ASP A 6 -9.28 27.10 -9.10
C ASP A 6 -9.38 25.72 -9.79
N ASP A 7 -8.32 25.31 -10.49
CA ASP A 7 -8.18 23.98 -11.13
C ASP A 7 -7.92 22.91 -10.05
N GLY A 8 -8.91 22.68 -9.19
CA GLY A 8 -8.91 21.54 -8.27
C GLY A 8 -9.27 20.25 -9.02
N ASP A 9 -8.42 19.22 -8.90
CA ASP A 9 -8.67 17.86 -9.40
C ASP A 9 -10.01 17.33 -8.85
N GLU A 10 -11.10 17.49 -9.60
CA GLU A 10 -12.44 17.09 -9.19
C GLU A 10 -12.61 15.58 -9.36
N LEU A 11 -12.67 14.86 -8.25
CA LEU A 11 -12.96 13.42 -8.20
C LEU A 11 -14.30 13.12 -8.87
N VAL A 12 -14.28 12.43 -10.02
CA VAL A 12 -15.51 12.05 -10.73
C VAL A 12 -15.94 10.66 -10.30
N ARG A 13 -17.22 10.52 -9.90
CA ARG A 13 -17.80 9.25 -9.44
C ARG A 13 -19.14 8.95 -10.10
N ALA A 14 -19.37 7.67 -10.41
CA ALA A 14 -20.65 7.16 -10.89
C ALA A 14 -21.09 5.95 -10.07
N LYS A 15 -22.26 6.02 -9.44
CA LYS A 15 -22.93 4.89 -8.77
C LYS A 15 -23.80 4.15 -9.79
N VAL A 16 -23.59 2.85 -9.96
CA VAL A 16 -24.11 2.09 -11.12
C VAL A 16 -25.05 0.97 -10.73
N PHE A 17 -24.83 0.29 -9.60
CA PHE A 17 -25.66 -0.82 -9.10
C PHE A 17 -26.13 -1.82 -10.17
N ALA A 18 -25.23 -2.26 -11.06
CA ALA A 18 -25.54 -3.13 -12.19
C ALA A 18 -24.76 -4.45 -12.13
N ASP A 19 -25.15 -5.43 -12.94
CA ASP A 19 -24.41 -6.69 -13.04
C ASP A 19 -23.03 -6.43 -13.66
N LEU A 20 -21.99 -6.92 -12.98
CA LEU A 20 -20.60 -6.90 -13.42
C LEU A 20 -20.26 -8.21 -14.12
N GLU A 21 -19.56 -8.12 -15.25
CA GLU A 21 -18.98 -9.27 -15.92
C GLU A 21 -17.52 -8.99 -16.30
N LEU A 22 -16.59 -9.60 -15.56
CA LEU A 22 -15.19 -9.70 -15.94
C LEU A 22 -14.92 -11.07 -16.58
N ARG A 23 -13.79 -11.23 -17.25
CA ARG A 23 -13.37 -12.46 -17.94
C ARG A 23 -11.88 -12.67 -17.74
N ASP A 24 -11.49 -13.90 -17.44
CA ASP A 24 -10.08 -14.27 -17.43
C ASP A 24 -9.51 -14.47 -18.83
N LEU A 25 -8.21 -14.80 -18.92
CA LEU A 25 -7.52 -15.11 -20.17
C LEU A 25 -8.14 -16.27 -20.96
N GLY A 26 -8.83 -17.20 -20.30
CA GLY A 26 -9.58 -18.29 -20.91
C GLY A 26 -10.98 -17.89 -21.38
N GLY A 27 -11.41 -16.67 -21.07
CA GLY A 27 -12.73 -16.13 -21.40
C GLY A 27 -13.84 -16.59 -20.44
N GLU A 28 -13.50 -17.30 -19.36
CA GLU A 28 -14.49 -17.72 -18.36
C GLU A 28 -14.93 -16.51 -17.53
N PRO A 29 -16.25 -16.35 -17.27
CA PRO A 29 -16.77 -15.13 -16.67
C PRO A 29 -16.64 -15.13 -15.15
N ILE A 30 -16.23 -13.98 -14.62
CA ILE A 30 -16.32 -13.61 -13.21
C ILE A 30 -17.49 -12.65 -13.06
N VAL A 31 -18.55 -13.13 -12.44
CA VAL A 31 -19.81 -12.39 -12.30
C VAL A 31 -19.94 -11.78 -10.92
N GLY A 32 -20.47 -10.56 -10.86
CA GLY A 32 -20.71 -9.85 -9.62
C GLY A 32 -21.67 -8.69 -9.82
N ARG A 33 -21.58 -7.71 -8.94
CA ARG A 33 -22.33 -6.46 -9.01
C ARG A 33 -21.38 -5.28 -8.98
N LEU A 34 -21.42 -4.44 -9.99
CA LEU A 34 -20.71 -3.16 -10.01
C LEU A 34 -21.50 -2.15 -9.18
N LEU A 35 -20.87 -1.62 -8.14
CA LEU A 35 -21.48 -0.64 -7.25
C LEU A 35 -21.16 0.78 -7.70
N GLN A 36 -19.88 1.02 -8.00
CA GLN A 36 -19.36 2.34 -8.29
C GLN A 36 -18.12 2.27 -9.17
N VAL A 37 -17.93 3.30 -9.99
CA VAL A 37 -16.67 3.60 -10.68
C VAL A 37 -16.30 5.03 -10.36
N LEU A 38 -15.02 5.30 -10.12
CA LEU A 38 -14.51 6.63 -9.83
C LEU A 38 -13.15 6.87 -10.50
N SER A 39 -12.83 8.14 -10.70
CA SER A 39 -11.61 8.63 -11.32
C SER A 39 -11.04 9.80 -10.54
N GLY A 40 -9.84 9.63 -9.98
CA GLY A 40 -9.11 10.70 -9.30
C GLY A 40 -8.28 11.59 -10.25
N GLY A 41 -8.10 11.19 -11.50
CA GLY A 41 -7.27 11.93 -12.45
C GLY A 41 -6.92 11.13 -13.70
N PRO A 42 -6.12 11.72 -14.63
CA PRO A 42 -5.59 10.99 -15.77
C PRO A 42 -4.75 9.80 -15.31
N GLY A 43 -5.15 8.60 -15.70
CA GLY A 43 -4.46 7.36 -15.30
C GLY A 43 -4.88 6.78 -13.95
N ASP A 44 -5.84 7.39 -13.25
CA ASP A 44 -6.36 6.89 -11.97
C ASP A 44 -7.85 6.55 -12.07
N CYS A 45 -8.18 5.26 -12.08
CA CYS A 45 -9.55 4.77 -12.20
C CYS A 45 -9.77 3.55 -11.32
N TRP A 46 -10.88 3.56 -10.58
CA TRP A 46 -11.23 2.53 -9.62
C TRP A 46 -12.65 2.02 -9.84
N ALA A 47 -12.87 0.76 -9.50
CA ALA A 47 -14.18 0.14 -9.48
C ALA A 47 -14.41 -0.56 -8.15
N HIS A 48 -15.58 -0.32 -7.56
CA HIS A 48 -16.08 -1.07 -6.41
C HIS A 48 -17.11 -2.08 -6.88
N ALA A 49 -16.89 -3.34 -6.52
CA ALA A 49 -17.74 -4.45 -6.92
C ALA A 49 -18.11 -5.32 -5.72
N GLN A 50 -19.13 -6.15 -5.90
CA GLN A 50 -19.47 -7.23 -4.97
C GLN A 50 -19.54 -8.55 -5.72
N VAL A 51 -18.97 -9.59 -5.13
CA VAL A 51 -19.02 -10.96 -5.64
C VAL A 51 -19.52 -11.90 -4.55
N SER A 52 -19.97 -13.10 -4.91
CA SER A 52 -20.27 -14.12 -3.91
C SER A 52 -18.97 -14.69 -3.31
N ALA A 53 -19.04 -15.28 -2.11
CA ALA A 53 -17.93 -16.01 -1.52
C ALA A 53 -17.38 -17.12 -2.46
N ALA A 54 -18.25 -17.78 -3.22
CA ALA A 54 -17.84 -18.80 -4.20
C ALA A 54 -17.04 -18.20 -5.38
N VAL A 55 -17.44 -17.02 -5.87
CA VAL A 55 -16.68 -16.31 -6.92
C VAL A 55 -15.37 -15.79 -6.38
N TRP A 56 -15.33 -15.28 -5.14
CA TRP A 56 -14.09 -14.92 -4.47
C TRP A 56 -13.12 -16.10 -4.39
N ALA A 57 -13.59 -17.26 -3.94
CA ALA A 57 -12.77 -18.47 -3.85
C ALA A 57 -12.22 -18.93 -5.21
N ASP A 58 -12.92 -18.61 -6.31
CA ASP A 58 -12.41 -18.81 -7.67
C ASP A 58 -11.31 -17.80 -8.03
N ILE A 59 -11.54 -16.51 -7.79
CA ILE A 59 -10.55 -15.44 -7.98
C ILE A 59 -9.25 -15.76 -7.23
N GLU A 60 -9.35 -16.15 -5.97
CA GLU A 60 -8.20 -16.50 -5.12
C GLU A 60 -7.45 -17.72 -5.67
N ARG A 61 -8.18 -18.80 -5.94
CA ARG A 61 -7.60 -20.06 -6.44
C ARG A 61 -6.88 -19.89 -7.78
N ARG A 62 -7.40 -18.99 -8.62
CA ARG A 62 -6.93 -18.79 -10.00
C ARG A 62 -6.05 -17.56 -10.17
N GLU A 63 -5.76 -16.85 -9.07
CA GLU A 63 -4.85 -15.70 -9.05
C GLU A 63 -5.31 -14.56 -9.98
N LEU A 64 -6.63 -14.38 -10.11
CA LEU A 64 -7.21 -13.40 -11.01
C LEU A 64 -7.06 -11.97 -10.43
N LEU A 65 -7.28 -10.95 -11.26
CA LEU A 65 -7.19 -9.54 -10.86
C LEU A 65 -5.79 -9.12 -10.38
N ASN A 66 -4.77 -9.69 -11.03
CA ASN A 66 -3.35 -9.52 -10.68
C ASN A 66 -3.07 -9.85 -9.20
N LEU A 67 -3.82 -10.81 -8.62
CA LEU A 67 -3.56 -11.34 -7.29
C LEU A 67 -2.30 -12.22 -7.34
N HIS A 68 -1.13 -11.61 -7.17
CA HIS A 68 0.13 -12.35 -7.18
C HIS A 68 0.27 -13.22 -5.92
N ALA A 69 0.69 -14.47 -6.12
CA ALA A 69 0.90 -15.45 -5.07
C ALA A 69 2.10 -15.09 -4.17
N GLU A 70 1.88 -14.41 -3.05
CA GLU A 70 2.90 -14.35 -2.00
C GLU A 70 2.85 -15.57 -1.07
N PRO A 71 3.95 -15.89 -0.34
CA PRO A 71 4.00 -16.98 0.63
C PRO A 71 3.01 -16.86 1.80
N GLU A 72 2.38 -15.70 2.01
CA GLU A 72 1.43 -15.43 3.09
C GLU A 72 0.04 -16.07 2.90
N ARG A 73 -0.19 -16.78 1.77
CA ARG A 73 -1.46 -17.45 1.41
C ARG A 73 -2.06 -18.39 2.46
N ALA A 74 -1.28 -18.85 3.44
CA ALA A 74 -1.81 -19.61 4.56
C ALA A 74 -2.81 -18.80 5.44
N ARG A 75 -2.89 -17.47 5.28
CA ARG A 75 -3.78 -16.58 6.04
C ARG A 75 -5.06 -16.15 5.32
N MET A 76 -5.16 -16.29 3.99
CA MET A 76 -6.32 -15.81 3.20
C MET A 76 -7.39 -16.87 2.93
N ALA A 77 -6.98 -18.14 2.89
CA ALA A 77 -7.90 -19.24 2.61
C ALA A 77 -8.96 -19.35 3.71
N GLY A 78 -10.23 -19.20 3.32
CA GLY A 78 -11.36 -19.33 4.24
C GLY A 78 -11.59 -18.15 5.17
N VAL A 79 -11.06 -16.95 4.84
CA VAL A 79 -11.35 -15.72 5.59
C VAL A 79 -12.83 -15.34 5.49
N PHE A 80 -13.46 -15.53 4.33
CA PHE A 80 -14.84 -15.13 4.11
C PHE A 80 -15.83 -16.26 4.31
N GLU A 81 -16.94 -15.96 4.97
CA GLU A 81 -18.03 -16.87 5.27
C GLU A 81 -18.96 -17.04 4.06
N ASP A 82 -19.55 -18.23 3.94
CA ASP A 82 -20.60 -18.48 2.96
C ASP A 82 -21.87 -17.69 3.32
N GLY A 83 -22.46 -17.01 2.33
CA GLY A 83 -23.78 -16.37 2.46
C GLY A 83 -23.79 -14.85 2.51
N ALA A 84 -22.64 -14.19 2.68
CA ALA A 84 -22.49 -12.73 2.54
C ALA A 84 -21.64 -12.37 1.31
N PRO A 85 -21.95 -11.27 0.60
CA PRO A 85 -21.14 -10.83 -0.53
C PRO A 85 -19.78 -10.31 -0.06
N VAL A 86 -18.75 -10.57 -0.86
CA VAL A 86 -17.40 -10.00 -0.70
C VAL A 86 -17.34 -8.73 -1.54
N SER A 87 -17.08 -7.60 -0.90
CA SER A 87 -16.80 -6.32 -1.55
C SER A 87 -15.37 -6.31 -2.05
N LEU A 88 -15.17 -5.85 -3.29
CA LEU A 88 -13.87 -5.74 -3.95
C LEU A 88 -13.60 -4.29 -4.31
N THR A 89 -12.39 -3.83 -4.05
CA THR A 89 -11.86 -2.56 -4.56
C THR A 89 -10.80 -2.86 -5.61
N LEU A 90 -11.08 -2.46 -6.84
CA LEU A 90 -10.29 -2.77 -8.03
C LEU A 90 -9.69 -1.50 -8.62
N ARG A 91 -8.39 -1.52 -8.89
CA ARG A 91 -7.68 -0.45 -9.59
C ARG A 91 -7.46 -0.81 -11.04
N LEU A 92 -7.80 0.07 -11.96
CA LEU A 92 -7.44 -0.10 -13.36
C LEU A 92 -5.93 0.10 -13.51
N ARG A 93 -5.24 -0.79 -14.24
CA ARG A 93 -3.80 -0.66 -14.46
C ARG A 93 -3.47 0.61 -15.24
N ASP A 94 -2.39 1.30 -14.84
CA ASP A 94 -1.97 2.61 -15.37
C ASP A 94 -1.92 2.65 -16.89
N ALA A 95 -1.37 1.61 -17.53
CA ALA A 95 -1.25 1.54 -18.99
C ALA A 95 -2.62 1.47 -19.70
N ILE A 96 -3.65 0.94 -19.04
CA ILE A 96 -5.01 0.89 -19.58
C ILE A 96 -5.75 2.16 -19.17
N ALA A 97 -5.60 2.60 -17.92
CA ALA A 97 -6.18 3.84 -17.44
C ALA A 97 -5.74 5.03 -18.32
N ALA A 98 -4.47 5.12 -18.70
CA ALA A 98 -3.96 6.15 -19.61
C ALA A 98 -4.51 6.05 -21.05
N GLU A 99 -4.97 4.88 -21.49
CA GLU A 99 -5.59 4.69 -22.81
C GLU A 99 -7.08 5.09 -22.80
N VAL A 100 -7.76 4.90 -21.68
CA VAL A 100 -9.16 5.30 -21.49
C VAL A 100 -9.28 6.76 -21.05
N ALA A 101 -8.28 7.25 -20.29
CA ALA A 101 -8.16 8.63 -19.87
C ALA A 101 -7.81 9.50 -21.08
N GLY A 102 -8.84 10.09 -21.69
CA GLY A 102 -8.67 11.35 -22.40
C GLY A 102 -8.59 12.52 -21.41
N ASP A 103 -8.80 13.74 -21.89
CA ASP A 103 -8.83 14.94 -21.05
C ASP A 103 -10.14 15.10 -20.24
N ASP A 104 -11.05 14.11 -20.30
CA ASP A 104 -12.38 14.14 -19.68
C ASP A 104 -12.61 12.92 -18.77
N HIS A 105 -12.49 13.14 -17.46
CA HIS A 105 -12.65 12.10 -16.44
C HIS A 105 -14.08 11.53 -16.40
N ALA A 106 -15.10 12.35 -16.67
CA ALA A 106 -16.48 11.90 -16.70
C ALA A 106 -16.75 10.99 -17.90
N ALA A 107 -16.15 11.30 -19.05
CA ALA A 107 -16.19 10.42 -20.21
C ALA A 107 -15.47 9.09 -19.92
N MET A 108 -14.32 9.10 -19.22
CA MET A 108 -13.63 7.88 -18.80
C MET A 108 -14.51 7.02 -17.89
N VAL A 109 -15.05 7.60 -16.82
CA VAL A 109 -15.93 6.87 -15.88
C VAL A 109 -17.13 6.29 -16.62
N ALA A 110 -17.80 7.07 -17.48
CA ALA A 110 -18.93 6.59 -18.27
C ALA A 110 -18.54 5.44 -19.21
N ALA A 111 -17.38 5.51 -19.85
CA ALA A 111 -16.87 4.45 -20.73
C ALA A 111 -16.56 3.16 -19.96
N VAL A 112 -15.95 3.26 -18.78
CA VAL A 112 -15.67 2.11 -17.90
C VAL A 112 -16.96 1.48 -17.40
N VAL A 113 -17.91 2.29 -16.92
CA VAL A 113 -19.25 1.82 -16.51
C VAL A 113 -19.96 1.11 -17.65
N ALA A 114 -19.96 1.71 -18.85
CA ALA A 114 -20.55 1.09 -20.02
C ALA A 114 -19.85 -0.25 -20.30
N ALA A 115 -18.53 -0.31 -20.33
CA ALA A 115 -17.77 -1.52 -20.63
C ALA A 115 -18.00 -2.68 -19.64
N LEU A 116 -18.05 -2.39 -18.33
CA LEU A 116 -18.09 -3.41 -17.29
C LEU A 116 -19.48 -4.03 -17.06
N THR A 117 -20.54 -3.43 -17.60
CA THR A 117 -21.91 -3.90 -17.39
C THR A 117 -22.34 -4.90 -18.48
N THR A 118 -23.18 -5.88 -18.11
CA THR A 118 -23.62 -6.99 -18.98
C THR A 118 -24.40 -6.55 -20.23
N SER A 119 -24.92 -5.33 -20.26
CA SER A 119 -25.65 -4.76 -21.40
C SER A 119 -24.77 -4.04 -22.43
N ALA A 120 -23.45 -3.98 -22.21
CA ALA A 120 -22.56 -3.26 -23.12
C ALA A 120 -22.40 -3.91 -24.49
N ALA A 121 -22.16 -3.07 -25.49
CA ALA A 121 -21.69 -3.50 -26.80
C ALA A 121 -20.29 -4.13 -26.71
N ASP A 122 -20.08 -5.23 -27.43
CA ASP A 122 -18.81 -5.96 -27.50
C ASP A 122 -17.76 -5.22 -28.35
N THR A 123 -17.24 -4.13 -27.80
CA THR A 123 -16.17 -3.32 -28.41
C THR A 123 -14.79 -3.85 -28.02
N ALA A 124 -13.74 -3.46 -28.75
CA ALA A 124 -12.37 -3.80 -28.39
C ALA A 124 -11.99 -3.27 -27.00
N LEU A 125 -12.40 -2.04 -26.68
CA LEU A 125 -12.21 -1.44 -25.37
C LEU A 125 -12.97 -2.20 -24.27
N ALA A 126 -14.24 -2.55 -24.53
CA ALA A 126 -15.04 -3.32 -23.57
C ALA A 126 -14.40 -4.69 -23.27
N ARG A 127 -13.94 -5.42 -24.29
CA ARG A 127 -13.23 -6.69 -24.08
C ARG A 127 -11.97 -6.54 -23.24
N ARG A 128 -11.21 -5.46 -23.45
CA ARG A 128 -9.99 -5.19 -22.68
C ARG A 128 -10.31 -4.80 -21.24
N LEU A 129 -11.31 -3.96 -21.00
CA LEU A 129 -11.73 -3.56 -19.67
C LEU A 129 -12.42 -4.69 -18.90
N ARG A 130 -13.04 -5.66 -19.59
CA ARG A 130 -13.58 -6.86 -18.94
C ARG A 130 -12.51 -7.88 -18.62
N ALA A 131 -11.29 -7.79 -19.16
CA ALA A 131 -10.22 -8.72 -18.83
C ALA A 131 -9.81 -8.56 -17.36
N THR A 132 -9.70 -9.66 -16.60
CA THR A 132 -9.27 -9.61 -15.20
C THR A 132 -7.87 -9.02 -15.05
N GLU A 133 -7.01 -9.16 -16.06
CA GLU A 133 -5.64 -8.66 -16.07
C GLU A 133 -5.57 -7.13 -16.23
N ALA A 134 -6.68 -6.50 -16.58
CA ALA A 134 -6.79 -5.04 -16.62
C ALA A 134 -6.88 -4.42 -15.22
N TRP A 135 -7.25 -5.22 -14.22
CA TRP A 135 -7.55 -4.76 -12.88
C TRP A 135 -6.58 -5.34 -11.85
N VAL A 136 -6.15 -4.51 -10.91
CA VAL A 136 -5.40 -4.92 -9.73
C VAL A 136 -6.36 -4.90 -8.54
N LEU A 137 -6.53 -6.04 -7.89
CA LEU A 137 -7.26 -6.10 -6.62
C LEU A 137 -6.46 -5.37 -5.55
N GLY A 138 -7.03 -4.32 -4.98
CA GLY A 138 -6.41 -3.64 -3.85
C GLY A 138 -6.93 -4.15 -2.50
N GLU A 139 -8.22 -4.43 -2.39
CA GLU A 139 -8.84 -4.86 -1.13
C GLU A 139 -10.07 -5.74 -1.40
N ALA A 140 -10.25 -6.74 -0.55
CA ALA A 140 -11.44 -7.56 -0.48
C ALA A 140 -11.97 -7.57 0.96
N THR A 141 -13.23 -7.23 1.18
CA THR A 141 -13.84 -7.22 2.52
C THR A 141 -15.20 -7.91 2.54
N GLN A 142 -15.64 -8.36 3.70
CA GLN A 142 -16.96 -8.93 3.93
C GLN A 142 -17.49 -8.43 5.27
N LEU A 143 -18.77 -8.05 5.28
CA LEU A 143 -19.48 -7.76 6.52
C LEU A 143 -19.99 -9.07 7.14
N VAL A 144 -19.48 -9.42 8.31
CA VAL A 144 -19.87 -10.60 9.08
C VAL A 144 -20.59 -10.20 10.37
N PRO A 145 -21.59 -10.97 10.84
CA PRO A 145 -22.22 -10.76 12.14
C PRO A 145 -21.20 -10.95 13.28
N MET A 146 -21.28 -10.11 14.31
CA MET A 146 -20.43 -10.27 15.49
C MET A 146 -20.90 -11.49 16.31
N PRO A 147 -19.99 -12.29 16.89
CA PRO A 147 -20.35 -13.48 17.67
C PRO A 147 -21.26 -13.19 18.87
N ASP A 148 -21.03 -12.05 19.54
CA ASP A 148 -21.72 -11.67 20.77
C ASP A 148 -22.93 -10.73 20.53
N ASP A 149 -23.07 -10.22 19.31
CA ASP A 149 -24.19 -9.36 18.91
C ASP A 149 -24.54 -9.59 17.43
N PRO A 150 -25.58 -10.39 17.14
CA PRO A 150 -25.98 -10.71 15.78
C PRO A 150 -26.65 -9.53 15.04
N GLU A 151 -26.89 -8.38 15.68
CA GLU A 151 -27.29 -7.14 15.01
C GLU A 151 -26.07 -6.28 14.64
N ALA A 152 -24.97 -6.38 15.40
CA ALA A 152 -23.70 -5.77 15.04
C ALA A 152 -23.00 -6.49 13.88
N ARG A 153 -22.32 -5.74 13.02
CA ARG A 153 -21.56 -6.24 11.87
C ARG A 153 -20.11 -5.77 12.00
N ALA A 154 -19.17 -6.68 11.79
CA ALA A 154 -17.75 -6.36 11.64
C ALA A 154 -17.34 -6.53 10.18
N GLU A 155 -16.45 -5.67 9.72
CA GLU A 155 -15.80 -5.82 8.41
C GLU A 155 -14.52 -6.63 8.60
N ILE A 156 -14.48 -7.80 7.98
CA ILE A 156 -13.26 -8.60 7.86
C ILE A 156 -12.76 -8.47 6.42
N GLY A 157 -11.44 -8.46 6.21
CA GLY A 157 -10.93 -8.27 4.86
C GLY A 157 -9.45 -8.50 4.72
N VAL A 158 -9.03 -8.55 3.46
CA VAL A 158 -7.64 -8.69 3.04
C VAL A 158 -7.30 -7.52 2.12
N ARG A 159 -6.17 -6.86 2.41
CA ARG A 159 -5.60 -5.81 1.56
C ARG A 159 -4.42 -6.39 0.78
N VAL A 160 -4.49 -6.27 -0.53
CA VAL A 160 -3.62 -6.97 -1.50
C VAL A 160 -2.57 -6.02 -2.12
N GLY A 161 -2.62 -4.71 -1.82
CA GLY A 161 -1.58 -3.76 -2.22
C GLY A 161 -1.85 -2.33 -1.71
N PRO A 162 -0.94 -1.37 -1.99
CA PRO A 162 -1.13 0.02 -1.61
C PRO A 162 -2.27 0.63 -2.43
N LEU A 163 -3.40 0.78 -1.76
CA LEU A 163 -4.64 1.27 -2.33
C LEU A 163 -4.76 2.76 -1.98
N ALA A 164 -4.33 3.63 -2.89
CA ALA A 164 -4.59 5.07 -2.79
C ALA A 164 -5.99 5.35 -3.36
N VAL A 165 -7.01 5.34 -2.51
CA VAL A 165 -8.29 6.02 -2.81
C VAL A 165 -8.78 6.69 -1.54
N ASP A 166 -8.85 8.01 -1.63
CA ASP A 166 -9.69 8.84 -0.81
C ASP A 166 -11.10 8.84 -1.37
N ASP A 167 -12.04 8.46 -0.52
CA ASP A 167 -13.32 9.12 -0.53
C ASP A 167 -13.72 9.31 0.94
N GLU A 168 -13.94 10.58 1.28
CA GLU A 168 -14.64 11.03 2.46
C GLU A 168 -16.07 10.45 2.41
N SER A 169 -16.22 9.26 2.95
CA SER A 169 -17.50 8.83 3.51
C SER A 169 -17.44 9.17 4.99
N GLU A 170 -18.32 10.06 5.41
CA GLU A 170 -18.68 10.36 6.79
C GLU A 170 -19.01 9.06 7.55
N ALA A 171 -17.97 8.33 7.97
CA ALA A 171 -18.08 7.47 9.13
C ALA A 171 -18.17 8.46 10.29
N GLU A 172 -19.35 8.53 10.91
CA GLU A 172 -19.52 9.16 12.21
C GLU A 172 -18.28 8.85 13.05
N ALA A 173 -17.59 9.90 13.46
CA ALA A 173 -16.45 9.81 14.35
C ALA A 173 -16.87 8.94 15.55
N ALA A 174 -16.48 7.67 15.52
CA ALA A 174 -16.30 6.91 16.73
C ALA A 174 -15.41 7.80 17.62
N PRO A 175 -15.82 8.04 18.88
CA PRO A 175 -15.20 9.08 19.69
C PRO A 175 -13.70 8.84 19.70
N SER A 176 -12.96 9.86 19.25
CA SER A 176 -11.51 9.92 19.38
C SER A 176 -11.18 9.75 20.85
N GLY A 177 -10.90 8.50 21.23
CA GLY A 177 -10.24 8.19 22.48
C GLY A 177 -8.90 8.88 22.40
N ALA A 178 -8.77 10.01 23.12
CA ALA A 178 -7.57 10.84 23.30
C ALA A 178 -6.37 10.35 22.47
N GLY A 179 -6.29 10.80 21.22
CA GLY A 179 -5.28 10.34 20.27
C GLY A 179 -3.89 10.57 20.84
N VAL A 180 -3.12 9.50 21.04
CA VAL A 180 -1.70 9.59 21.36
C VAL A 180 -1.01 10.22 20.15
N ALA A 181 -0.31 11.33 20.34
CA ALA A 181 0.50 11.96 19.29
C ALA A 181 1.47 10.91 18.70
N LEU A 182 1.56 10.82 17.37
CA LEU A 182 2.37 9.79 16.71
C LEU A 182 3.84 9.88 17.10
N THR A 183 4.34 11.09 17.34
CA THR A 183 5.67 11.34 17.91
C THR A 183 5.88 10.61 19.24
N ALA A 184 4.92 10.74 20.16
CA ALA A 184 4.98 10.07 21.46
C ALA A 184 4.83 8.55 21.31
N TRP A 185 4.05 8.10 20.32
CA TRP A 185 3.93 6.69 20.01
C TRP A 185 5.25 6.08 19.50
N VAL A 186 5.98 6.77 18.62
CA VAL A 186 7.30 6.31 18.13
C VAL A 186 8.31 6.17 19.29
N GLN A 187 8.28 7.11 20.24
CA GLN A 187 9.11 7.04 21.44
C GLN A 187 8.76 5.83 22.31
N ALA A 188 7.46 5.59 22.54
CA ALA A 188 6.99 4.42 23.28
C ALA A 188 7.36 3.10 22.57
N TRP A 189 7.21 3.05 21.24
CA TRP A 189 7.61 1.90 20.41
C TRP A 189 9.10 1.56 20.58
N ALA A 190 9.96 2.58 20.67
CA ALA A 190 11.39 2.42 20.89
C ALA A 190 11.68 1.94 22.33
N GLU A 191 11.05 2.55 23.33
CA GLU A 191 11.21 2.21 24.75
C GLU A 191 10.77 0.75 25.04
N GLU A 192 9.64 0.32 24.48
CA GLU A 192 9.12 -1.06 24.61
C GLU A 192 10.12 -2.11 24.09
N ARG A 193 10.94 -1.75 23.10
CA ARG A 193 11.98 -2.61 22.51
C ARG A 193 13.34 -2.46 23.19
N GLY A 194 13.45 -1.62 24.22
CA GLY A 194 14.69 -1.33 24.92
C GLY A 194 15.68 -0.52 24.09
N TYR A 195 15.21 0.19 23.05
CA TYR A 195 16.04 1.08 22.25
C TYR A 195 16.20 2.43 22.94
N LEU A 196 17.32 3.10 22.69
CA LEU A 196 17.58 4.45 23.22
C LEU A 196 17.11 5.48 22.19
N GLY A 197 15.97 6.11 22.45
CA GLY A 197 15.43 7.19 21.62
C GLY A 197 15.67 8.56 22.23
N ASP A 198 16.14 9.51 21.42
CA ASP A 198 16.14 10.94 21.75
C ASP A 198 14.79 11.58 21.35
N PRO A 199 14.37 12.67 22.00
CA PRO A 199 13.27 13.49 21.49
C PRO A 199 13.59 14.08 20.10
N PRO A 200 12.56 14.54 19.34
CA PRO A 200 12.79 15.20 18.06
C PRO A 200 13.80 16.34 18.19
N ASP A 201 14.77 16.41 17.28
CA ASP A 201 15.72 17.51 17.20
C ASP A 201 15.13 18.76 16.51
N GLU A 202 15.95 19.79 16.28
CA GLU A 202 15.53 21.05 15.65
C GLU A 202 14.98 20.86 14.23
N ASP A 203 15.40 19.79 13.56
CA ASP A 203 14.96 19.42 12.20
C ASP A 203 13.79 18.42 12.21
N GLY A 204 13.28 18.06 13.39
CA GLY A 204 12.14 17.16 13.57
C GLY A 204 12.50 15.67 13.53
N PHE A 205 13.78 15.31 13.56
CA PHE A 205 14.20 13.91 13.58
C PHE A 205 14.18 13.33 14.99
N ILE A 206 13.46 12.21 15.14
CA ILE A 206 13.58 11.31 16.29
C ILE A 206 14.72 10.34 16.01
N LYS A 207 15.76 10.36 16.85
CA LYS A 207 16.92 9.48 16.69
C LYS A 207 16.82 8.31 17.64
N ILE A 208 16.83 7.09 17.12
CA ILE A 208 16.70 5.86 17.89
C ILE A 208 17.93 5.00 17.65
N ALA A 209 18.67 4.67 18.70
CA ALA A 209 19.82 3.77 18.62
C ALA A 209 19.34 2.32 18.72
N VAL A 210 19.53 1.55 17.65
CA VAL A 210 19.06 0.16 17.55
C VAL A 210 20.24 -0.81 17.67
N PRO A 211 20.21 -1.75 18.62
CA PRO A 211 21.27 -2.75 18.76
C PRO A 211 21.21 -3.80 17.65
N VAL A 212 22.38 -4.16 17.12
CA VAL A 212 22.59 -5.30 16.24
C VAL A 212 22.79 -6.55 17.11
N ALA A 213 21.98 -7.58 16.88
CA ALA A 213 22.10 -8.86 17.58
C ALA A 213 23.06 -9.79 16.81
N GLU A 214 24.16 -10.14 17.49
CA GLU A 214 25.16 -11.20 17.20
C GLU A 214 25.96 -11.13 15.88
N ASP A 215 27.29 -11.16 16.07
CA ASP A 215 28.44 -11.42 15.18
C ASP A 215 28.91 -10.42 14.09
N LEU A 216 30.25 -10.44 13.94
CA LEU A 216 31.22 -9.52 13.31
C LEU A 216 31.25 -8.06 13.80
N PHE A 217 30.13 -7.50 14.26
CA PHE A 217 30.05 -6.16 14.85
C PHE A 217 29.33 -6.17 16.20
N ALA A 218 29.60 -7.17 17.04
CA ALA A 218 29.11 -7.19 18.42
C ALA A 218 29.44 -5.84 19.08
N HIS A 219 28.41 -5.10 19.50
CA HIS A 219 28.41 -3.71 20.03
C HIS A 219 28.18 -2.55 19.05
N SER A 220 27.97 -2.79 17.76
CA SER A 220 27.53 -1.72 16.84
C SER A 220 26.04 -1.45 16.97
N LEU A 221 25.69 -0.17 17.02
CA LEU A 221 24.32 0.33 16.94
C LEU A 221 24.14 0.93 15.55
N PHE A 222 23.04 0.63 14.86
CA PHE A 222 22.63 1.48 13.74
C PHE A 222 21.67 2.56 14.25
N ALA A 223 21.74 3.74 13.66
CA ALA A 223 20.84 4.83 13.98
C ALA A 223 19.58 4.71 13.13
N LEU A 224 18.41 4.69 13.75
CA LEU A 224 17.13 4.83 13.08
C LEU A 224 16.66 6.28 13.25
N LEU A 225 16.65 7.03 12.15
CA LEU A 225 16.19 8.40 12.09
C LEU A 225 14.74 8.38 11.59
N VAL A 226 13.81 8.85 12.42
CA VAL A 226 12.39 8.93 12.06
C VAL A 226 12.01 10.39 11.94
N ILE A 227 11.42 10.75 10.82
CA ILE A 227 10.78 12.05 10.60
C ILE A 227 9.32 11.78 10.24
N LEU A 228 8.41 12.55 10.82
CA LEU A 228 6.99 12.42 10.57
C LEU A 228 6.32 13.78 10.63
N ASP A 229 5.30 13.92 9.80
CA ASP A 229 4.44 15.08 9.74
C ASP A 229 3.01 14.56 9.95
N GLU A 230 2.51 14.74 11.18
CA GLU A 230 1.18 14.26 11.57
C GLU A 230 0.08 14.98 10.79
N ASP A 231 0.30 16.26 10.46
CA ASP A 231 -0.66 17.09 9.73
C ASP A 231 -0.68 16.72 8.24
N ALA A 232 0.49 16.48 7.64
CA ALA A 232 0.60 16.06 6.25
C ALA A 232 0.45 14.54 6.05
N GLY A 233 0.23 13.77 7.12
CA GLY A 233 -0.10 12.35 7.04
C GLY A 233 1.03 11.45 6.52
N TRP A 234 2.29 11.84 6.68
CA TRP A 234 3.42 11.04 6.20
C TRP A 234 4.52 10.87 7.25
N ALA A 235 5.26 9.78 7.10
CA ALA A 235 6.47 9.53 7.87
C ALA A 235 7.52 8.81 7.01
N ALA A 236 8.78 9.05 7.34
CA ALA A 236 9.92 8.34 6.77
C ALA A 236 10.85 7.88 7.89
N ALA A 237 11.40 6.69 7.72
CA ALA A 237 12.42 6.14 8.59
C ALA A 237 13.68 5.82 7.76
N TYR A 238 14.82 6.22 8.29
CA TYR A 238 16.14 5.98 7.72
C TYR A 238 16.96 5.23 8.75
N GLY A 239 17.19 3.94 8.51
CA GLY A 239 18.16 3.21 9.32
C GLY A 239 19.53 3.33 8.67
N VAL A 240 20.51 3.82 9.43
CA VAL A 240 21.83 4.24 8.95
C VAL A 240 22.88 3.26 9.45
N LEU A 241 23.64 2.66 8.51
CA LEU A 241 24.73 1.76 8.89
C LEU A 241 25.81 2.51 9.68
N PRO A 242 26.48 1.85 10.64
CA PRO A 242 27.41 2.49 11.58
C PRO A 242 28.75 2.94 10.95
N ALA A 243 28.98 2.67 9.66
CA ALA A 243 30.21 3.02 8.98
C ALA A 243 29.97 3.35 7.51
N ASN A 244 30.66 4.38 7.02
CA ASN A 244 30.63 4.77 5.62
C ASN A 244 31.48 3.85 4.76
N ILE A 245 31.01 3.58 3.54
CA ILE A 245 31.69 2.75 2.56
C ILE A 245 32.92 3.49 2.01
N PRO A 246 34.13 2.90 2.09
CA PRO A 246 35.34 3.49 1.54
C PRO A 246 35.20 3.73 0.03
N GLU A 247 35.75 4.84 -0.47
CA GLU A 247 35.63 5.27 -1.87
C GLU A 247 35.90 4.14 -2.88
N GLY A 248 36.97 3.37 -2.68
CA GLY A 248 37.36 2.25 -3.56
C GLY A 248 36.40 1.06 -3.57
N ARG A 249 35.42 0.99 -2.65
CA ARG A 249 34.43 -0.09 -2.51
C ARG A 249 33.01 0.36 -2.85
N ARG A 250 32.76 1.66 -3.00
CA ARG A 250 31.42 2.21 -3.26
C ARG A 250 30.75 1.61 -4.49
N ALA A 251 31.46 1.46 -5.61
CA ALA A 251 30.88 0.90 -6.82
C ALA A 251 30.42 -0.56 -6.64
N GLU A 252 31.19 -1.37 -5.91
CA GLU A 252 30.88 -2.77 -5.63
C GLU A 252 29.70 -2.89 -4.67
N VAL A 253 29.71 -2.09 -3.59
CA VAL A 253 28.60 -2.04 -2.63
C VAL A 253 27.32 -1.54 -3.29
N ALA A 254 27.38 -0.49 -4.12
CA ALA A 254 26.23 0.02 -4.86
C ALA A 254 25.56 -1.06 -5.72
N LEU A 255 26.34 -1.91 -6.39
CA LEU A 255 25.81 -3.04 -7.16
C LEU A 255 25.11 -4.07 -6.27
N LYS A 256 25.67 -4.35 -5.07
CA LYS A 256 25.00 -5.21 -4.08
C LYS A 256 23.68 -4.59 -3.62
N LEU A 257 23.66 -3.29 -3.32
CA LEU A 257 22.43 -2.59 -2.89
C LEU A 257 21.35 -2.62 -3.98
N VAL A 258 21.72 -2.43 -5.26
CA VAL A 258 20.79 -2.57 -6.39
C VAL A 258 20.20 -3.97 -6.47
N GLY A 259 21.02 -5.01 -6.25
CA GLY A 259 20.56 -6.39 -6.20
C GLY A 259 19.57 -6.64 -5.06
N LEU A 260 19.89 -6.17 -3.86
CA LEU A 260 18.99 -6.24 -2.70
C LEU A 260 17.66 -5.53 -3.00
N ASN A 261 17.71 -4.30 -3.50
CA ASN A 261 16.51 -3.51 -3.81
C ASN A 261 15.60 -4.16 -4.85
N TYR A 262 16.14 -4.96 -5.77
CA TYR A 262 15.33 -5.67 -6.76
C TYR A 262 14.44 -6.76 -6.12
N GLU A 263 14.86 -7.32 -4.99
CA GLU A 263 14.17 -8.39 -4.27
C GLU A 263 13.25 -7.87 -3.16
N LEU A 264 13.35 -6.57 -2.82
CA LEU A 264 12.60 -5.99 -1.70
C LEU A 264 11.21 -5.51 -2.12
N PRO A 265 10.15 -5.95 -1.41
CA PRO A 265 8.79 -5.49 -1.68
C PRO A 265 8.53 -4.07 -1.15
N PHE A 266 9.28 -3.64 -0.12
CA PHE A 266 9.11 -2.34 0.54
C PHE A 266 10.44 -1.75 0.99
N GLY A 267 10.57 -0.44 0.84
CA GLY A 267 11.77 0.31 1.18
C GLY A 267 12.90 0.13 0.17
N GLY A 268 14.07 0.68 0.50
CA GLY A 268 15.23 0.56 -0.35
C GLY A 268 16.51 0.99 0.34
N PHE A 269 17.59 0.29 0.03
CA PHE A 269 18.93 0.72 0.35
C PHE A 269 19.36 1.86 -0.58
N GLU A 270 19.87 2.93 0.02
CA GLU A 270 20.45 4.08 -0.64
C GLU A 270 21.90 4.23 -0.14
N MET A 271 22.78 4.76 -0.99
CA MET A 271 24.14 5.11 -0.59
C MET A 271 24.47 6.50 -1.12
N ASP A 272 24.98 7.36 -0.24
CA ASP A 272 25.50 8.65 -0.63
C ASP A 272 26.82 8.44 -1.43
N PRO A 273 26.91 8.92 -2.68
CA PRO A 273 28.09 8.70 -3.51
C PRO A 273 29.31 9.48 -3.04
N GLU A 274 29.14 10.57 -2.28
CA GLU A 274 30.21 11.47 -1.85
C GLU A 274 30.91 10.96 -0.59
N ASP A 275 30.15 10.57 0.43
CA ASP A 275 30.71 10.13 1.71
C ASP A 275 30.61 8.62 1.94
N GLY A 276 29.78 7.90 1.18
CA GLY A 276 29.59 6.46 1.30
C GLY A 276 28.63 6.05 2.42
N GLU A 277 27.88 6.96 3.02
CA GLU A 277 26.86 6.61 4.01
C GLU A 277 25.78 5.73 3.37
N VAL A 278 25.46 4.60 4.01
CA VAL A 278 24.42 3.67 3.56
C VAL A 278 23.22 3.77 4.49
N ARG A 279 22.05 3.94 3.88
CA ARG A 279 20.77 4.03 4.57
C ARG A 279 19.82 2.98 4.02
N PHE A 280 18.97 2.44 4.88
CA PHE A 280 17.75 1.77 4.47
C PHE A 280 16.57 2.70 4.72
N ARG A 281 15.85 3.07 3.66
CA ARG A 281 14.73 3.99 3.71
C ARG A 281 13.42 3.22 3.65
N THR A 282 12.51 3.52 4.57
CA THR A 282 11.10 3.16 4.48
C THR A 282 10.25 4.41 4.65
N CYS A 283 9.07 4.43 4.05
CA CYS A 283 8.12 5.53 4.21
C CYS A 283 6.70 4.99 4.27
N ALA A 284 5.82 5.75 4.93
CA ALA A 284 4.39 5.61 4.79
C ALA A 284 3.80 7.00 4.57
N ALA A 285 2.85 7.07 3.66
CA ALA A 285 2.01 8.23 3.47
C ALA A 285 0.56 7.73 3.51
N ALA A 286 -0.26 8.41 4.29
CA ALA A 286 -1.68 8.13 4.43
C ALA A 286 -2.54 9.04 3.52
N GLY A 287 -1.91 9.92 2.73
CA GLY A 287 -2.61 10.92 1.93
C GLY A 287 -3.35 11.89 2.86
N PRO A 288 -4.63 12.21 2.62
CA PRO A 288 -5.44 13.05 3.49
C PRO A 288 -5.97 12.31 4.73
N ARG A 289 -5.71 11.01 4.87
CA ARG A 289 -6.02 10.26 6.10
C ARG A 289 -4.92 10.47 7.14
N ALA A 290 -5.30 10.30 8.40
CA ALA A 290 -4.32 10.25 9.48
C ALA A 290 -3.40 9.03 9.32
N LEU A 291 -2.10 9.25 9.45
CA LEU A 291 -1.13 8.18 9.53
C LEU A 291 -1.44 7.30 10.75
N THR A 292 -1.58 6.00 10.52
CA THR A 292 -1.94 5.05 11.60
C THR A 292 -0.69 4.53 12.31
N THR A 293 -0.83 4.22 13.60
CA THR A 293 0.23 3.56 14.37
C THR A 293 0.61 2.20 13.79
N THR A 294 -0.34 1.47 13.18
CA THR A 294 -0.06 0.22 12.47
C THR A 294 0.85 0.42 11.27
N ALA A 295 0.62 1.46 10.46
CA ALA A 295 1.47 1.77 9.31
C ALA A 295 2.87 2.21 9.76
N LEU A 296 2.95 3.04 10.81
CA LEU A 296 4.22 3.42 11.44
C LEU A 296 4.95 2.19 11.98
N GLN A 297 4.26 1.30 12.71
CA GLN A 297 4.85 0.08 13.24
C GLN A 297 5.45 -0.78 12.14
N PHE A 298 4.68 -1.05 11.08
CA PHE A 298 5.14 -1.86 9.95
C PHE A 298 6.38 -1.25 9.30
N MET A 299 6.37 0.06 9.05
CA MET A 299 7.50 0.78 8.46
C MET A 299 8.78 0.68 9.31
N LEU A 300 8.65 0.87 10.63
CA LEU A 300 9.77 0.87 11.57
C LEU A 300 10.31 -0.54 11.80
N ASP A 301 9.43 -1.53 12.01
CA ASP A 301 9.82 -2.93 12.19
C ASP A 301 10.51 -3.46 10.92
N MET A 302 9.99 -3.14 9.73
CA MET A 302 10.64 -3.50 8.46
C MET A 302 12.01 -2.84 8.30
N ASN A 303 12.14 -1.56 8.66
CA ASN A 303 13.41 -0.85 8.55
C ASN A 303 14.52 -1.53 9.37
N VAL A 304 14.19 -1.81 10.63
CA VAL A 304 15.08 -2.50 11.58
C VAL A 304 15.42 -3.90 11.07
N GLU A 305 14.45 -4.64 10.58
CA GLU A 305 14.66 -6.03 10.15
C GLU A 305 15.57 -6.13 8.91
N GLN A 306 15.39 -5.24 7.93
CA GLN A 306 16.23 -5.24 6.73
C GLN A 306 17.69 -4.91 7.03
N LEU A 307 17.94 -3.99 7.96
CA LEU A 307 19.30 -3.69 8.42
C LEU A 307 19.91 -4.81 9.25
N ARG A 308 19.12 -5.51 10.07
CA ARG A 308 19.59 -6.71 10.77
C ARG A 308 19.95 -7.82 9.79
N THR A 309 19.12 -8.02 8.76
CA THR A 309 19.29 -9.09 7.78
C THR A 309 20.48 -8.85 6.87
N HIS A 310 20.67 -7.62 6.37
CA HIS A 310 21.64 -7.34 5.30
C HIS A 310 22.82 -6.46 5.73
N GLY A 311 22.74 -5.80 6.89
CA GLY A 311 23.75 -4.82 7.31
C GLY A 311 25.14 -5.41 7.48
N ALA A 312 25.25 -6.59 8.10
CA ALA A 312 26.53 -7.29 8.28
C ALA A 312 27.17 -7.63 6.94
N ASP A 313 26.38 -8.20 6.04
CA ASP A 313 26.75 -8.57 4.67
C ASP A 313 27.20 -7.39 3.80
N ILE A 314 26.62 -6.20 4.00
CA ILE A 314 27.03 -4.96 3.33
C ILE A 314 28.37 -4.48 3.89
N LEU A 315 28.51 -4.47 5.22
CA LEU A 315 29.74 -4.03 5.88
C LEU A 315 30.91 -4.98 5.63
N GLU A 316 30.68 -6.29 5.59
CA GLU A 316 31.70 -7.26 5.22
C GLU A 316 32.23 -6.95 3.82
N LEU A 317 31.35 -6.82 2.83
CA LEU A 317 31.73 -6.43 1.47
C LEU A 317 32.49 -5.09 1.43
N ALA A 318 32.15 -4.15 2.30
CA ALA A 318 32.80 -2.84 2.34
C ALA A 318 34.23 -2.89 2.88
N PHE A 319 34.54 -3.81 3.79
CA PHE A 319 35.78 -3.79 4.58
C PHE A 319 36.66 -5.05 4.46
N THR A 320 36.25 -6.07 3.69
CA THR A 320 37.08 -7.23 3.32
C THR A 320 37.60 -7.13 1.90
#